data_AF-A0A261F9H9-F1
#
_entry.id   AF-A0A261F9H9-F1
#
_cell.length_a   1.000
_cell.length_b   1.000
_cell.length_c   1.000
_cell.angle_alpha   90.00
_cell.angle_beta   90.00
_cell.angle_gamma   90.00
#
_symmetry.space_group_name_H-M   'P 1'
#
loop_
_entity.id
_entity.type
_entity.pdbx_description
1 polymer ?
#
loop_
_entity_poly.entity_id
_entity_poly.type
_entity_poly.pdbx_seq_one_letter_code
_entity_poly.pdbx_strand_id
1 'polypeptide(L)'
;MTGNTKVWRAPLAGLASVAMIATMGVAASTANAAPLQTPDVQVTLDANGGKFVGSPSDPSVAQFVDTAKTKLQLTDSKQTDAQGVNYADGVFEHLYDWYGLDSFVQDSGYVFTGWYTSPDAGGSAVDPSSALQDGTTLYAHWAVDYTDESEEGVTFNLLYGQEGHTTKVVKEIDPDGAAKVVNTSYDGNTVYVRLADGDQVADWQVPSEDVPGDGFVFGGFDGVSSAKRGTKLGVKADKGVIVNFPATSRYQYYKDGENISGGKFDVLRGASLTP
;
A
#
# COMPACT_ATOMS: atom_id res chain seq x y z
N MET A 1 17.82 51.39 49.88
CA MET A 1 16.41 51.26 49.43
C MET A 1 16.49 50.87 47.98
N THR A 2 16.10 49.72 47.45
CA THR A 2 15.32 48.52 47.82
C THR A 2 15.80 47.54 46.73
N GLY A 3 16.38 46.38 46.98
CA GLY A 3 15.87 45.28 47.79
C GLY A 3 15.73 44.07 46.85
N ASN A 4 16.22 42.92 47.31
CA ASN A 4 15.77 41.57 46.95
C ASN A 4 16.03 41.04 45.51
N THR A 5 16.47 39.80 45.26
CA THR A 5 16.74 38.63 46.14
C THR A 5 17.40 37.47 45.38
N LYS A 6 18.23 36.71 46.11
CA LYS A 6 18.60 35.27 45.93
C LYS A 6 19.59 34.95 44.80
N VAL A 7 20.87 34.62 45.01
CA VAL A 7 21.58 33.85 46.07
C VAL A 7 21.02 32.42 46.18
N TRP A 8 21.74 31.32 45.95
CA TRP A 8 23.14 31.00 45.62
C TRP A 8 23.23 29.44 45.61
N ARG A 9 24.37 28.88 45.18
CA ARG A 9 24.95 27.56 45.56
C ARG A 9 24.43 26.29 44.86
N ALA A 10 25.20 25.81 43.88
CA ALA A 10 25.68 24.42 43.93
C ALA A 10 26.69 24.31 45.10
N PRO A 11 26.84 23.17 45.83
CA PRO A 11 27.48 21.98 45.24
C PRO A 11 27.13 20.58 45.82
N LEU A 12 27.51 19.58 45.01
CA LEU A 12 28.08 18.24 45.32
C LEU A 12 27.30 17.17 46.14
N ALA A 13 27.06 16.07 45.41
CA ALA A 13 27.49 14.68 45.70
C ALA A 13 26.42 13.63 46.08
N GLY A 14 26.46 12.53 45.31
CA GLY A 14 25.85 11.22 45.59
C GLY A 14 24.59 10.97 44.77
N LEU A 15 24.42 9.93 43.96
CA LEU A 15 25.16 8.69 43.72
C LEU A 15 24.83 8.24 42.28
N ALA A 16 25.68 7.37 41.75
CA ALA A 16 25.67 6.83 40.40
C ALA A 16 24.29 6.40 39.85
N SER A 17 24.08 6.64 38.55
CA SER A 17 23.83 5.55 37.61
C SER A 17 24.10 6.03 36.18
N VAL A 18 25.11 5.40 35.60
CA VAL A 18 25.33 5.30 34.16
C VAL A 18 24.10 4.61 33.57
N ALA A 19 23.42 5.26 32.63
CA ALA A 19 22.54 4.61 31.69
C ALA A 19 22.79 5.20 30.30
N MET A 20 22.96 4.30 29.36
CA MET A 20 23.69 4.46 28.11
C MET A 20 23.06 5.47 27.15
N ILE A 21 23.94 6.15 26.42
CA ILE A 21 23.65 6.82 25.17
C ILE A 21 23.30 5.72 24.15
N ALA A 22 22.02 5.52 23.87
CA ALA A 22 21.62 4.69 22.75
C ALA A 22 21.78 5.54 21.49
N THR A 23 22.86 5.28 20.76
CA THR A 23 22.99 5.56 19.34
C THR A 23 21.70 5.16 18.64
N MET A 24 20.84 6.12 18.30
CA MET A 24 19.74 5.85 17.38
C MET A 24 20.38 5.63 16.02
N GLY A 25 20.57 4.37 15.69
CA GLY A 25 20.91 3.94 14.35
C GLY A 25 19.87 4.49 13.41
N VAL A 26 20.33 5.28 12.44
CA VAL A 26 19.66 5.42 11.15
C VAL A 26 19.46 3.99 10.66
N ALA A 27 18.22 3.51 10.70
CA ALA A 27 17.82 2.34 9.94
C ALA A 27 17.92 2.78 8.48
N ALA A 28 18.99 2.37 7.81
CA ALA A 28 18.91 2.15 6.38
C ALA A 28 17.72 1.21 6.20
N SER A 29 16.72 1.63 5.43
CA SER A 29 15.75 0.70 4.85
C SER A 29 16.55 -0.24 3.95
N THR A 30 17.13 -1.27 4.54
CA THR A 30 17.47 -2.46 3.79
C THR A 30 16.15 -2.90 3.19
N ALA A 31 16.08 -2.98 1.85
CA ALA A 31 15.07 -3.77 1.21
C ALA A 31 15.00 -5.09 1.97
N ASN A 32 13.90 -5.34 2.65
CA ASN A 32 13.73 -6.54 3.44
C ASN A 32 13.50 -7.64 2.41
N ALA A 33 14.58 -8.23 1.89
CA ALA A 33 14.47 -9.42 1.07
C ALA A 33 13.68 -10.44 1.89
N ALA A 34 12.50 -10.82 1.40
CA ALA A 34 11.69 -11.83 2.05
C ALA A 34 12.57 -13.05 2.32
N PRO A 35 12.52 -13.65 3.52
CA PRO A 35 13.32 -14.82 3.81
C PRO A 35 12.94 -15.93 2.84
N LEU A 36 13.92 -16.43 2.08
CA LEU A 36 13.76 -17.57 1.17
C LEU A 36 13.16 -18.75 1.94
N GLN A 37 11.99 -19.25 1.51
CA GLN A 37 11.38 -20.44 2.09
C GLN A 37 11.90 -21.67 1.36
N THR A 38 12.34 -22.65 2.13
CA THR A 38 12.98 -23.87 1.60
C THR A 38 12.00 -25.01 1.24
N PRO A 39 10.77 -25.09 1.80
CA PRO A 39 9.68 -25.89 1.24
C PRO A 39 8.78 -25.06 0.30
N ASP A 40 7.91 -25.74 -0.45
CA ASP A 40 6.79 -25.11 -1.17
C ASP A 40 5.93 -24.30 -0.17
N VAL A 41 5.32 -23.22 -0.65
CA VAL A 41 4.43 -22.38 0.16
C VAL A 41 2.99 -22.62 -0.26
N GLN A 42 2.17 -23.10 0.67
CA GLN A 42 0.74 -23.31 0.44
C GLN A 42 -0.08 -22.30 1.23
N VAL A 43 -0.98 -21.61 0.53
CA VAL A 43 -1.91 -20.64 1.12
C VAL A 43 -3.33 -21.08 0.81
N THR A 44 -4.21 -21.02 1.81
CA THR A 44 -5.64 -21.28 1.59
C THR A 44 -6.40 -19.97 1.47
N LEU A 45 -7.12 -19.77 0.38
CA LEU A 45 -8.11 -18.73 0.23
C LEU A 45 -9.47 -19.26 0.68
N ASP A 46 -10.09 -18.60 1.63
CA ASP A 46 -11.43 -18.89 2.14
C ASP A 46 -12.39 -17.80 1.66
N ALA A 47 -13.44 -18.19 0.95
CA ALA A 47 -14.42 -17.25 0.42
C ALA A 47 -15.27 -16.58 1.53
N ASN A 48 -15.16 -17.01 2.79
CA ASN A 48 -15.68 -16.36 3.98
C ASN A 48 -17.15 -15.90 3.85
N GLY A 49 -18.04 -16.87 3.62
CA GLY A 49 -19.46 -16.63 3.34
C GLY A 49 -19.82 -16.73 1.85
N GLY A 50 -18.88 -16.36 0.97
CA GLY A 50 -19.01 -16.50 -0.47
C GLY A 50 -18.62 -17.88 -1.01
N LYS A 51 -18.41 -17.94 -2.33
CA LYS A 51 -17.94 -19.14 -3.05
C LYS A 51 -17.11 -18.78 -4.28
N PHE A 52 -16.24 -19.69 -4.67
CA PHE A 52 -15.56 -19.63 -5.95
C PHE A 52 -16.42 -20.25 -7.05
N VAL A 53 -16.46 -19.62 -8.22
CA VAL A 53 -17.24 -20.05 -9.39
C VAL A 53 -16.33 -20.35 -10.57
N GLY A 54 -16.77 -21.26 -11.44
CA GLY A 54 -15.95 -21.70 -12.57
C GLY A 54 -14.74 -22.54 -12.15
N SER A 55 -13.64 -22.35 -12.88
CA SER A 55 -12.36 -23.02 -12.70
C SER A 55 -11.27 -21.98 -12.44
N PRO A 56 -10.25 -22.29 -11.61
CA PRO A 56 -9.11 -21.40 -11.42
C PRO A 56 -8.41 -21.10 -12.74
N SER A 57 -7.90 -19.88 -12.90
CA SER A 57 -7.13 -19.46 -14.09
C SER A 57 -5.93 -20.37 -14.35
N ASP A 58 -5.28 -20.83 -13.28
CA ASP A 58 -4.24 -21.85 -13.32
C ASP A 58 -4.55 -23.01 -12.35
N PRO A 59 -5.09 -24.14 -12.85
CA PRO A 59 -5.38 -25.33 -12.04
C PRO A 59 -4.14 -26.10 -11.54
N SER A 60 -2.94 -25.78 -12.05
CA SER A 60 -1.70 -26.43 -11.60
C SER A 60 -1.21 -25.88 -10.27
N VAL A 61 -1.50 -24.61 -10.00
CA VAL A 61 -1.14 -23.91 -8.75
C VAL A 61 -2.34 -23.72 -7.82
N ALA A 62 -3.57 -23.77 -8.32
CA ALA A 62 -4.78 -23.53 -7.54
C ALA A 62 -5.76 -24.71 -7.60
N GLN A 63 -6.13 -25.25 -6.43
CA GLN A 63 -7.03 -26.41 -6.32
C GLN A 63 -8.12 -26.18 -5.27
N PHE A 64 -9.35 -26.56 -5.61
CA PHE A 64 -10.45 -26.51 -4.63
C PHE A 64 -10.21 -27.54 -3.52
N VAL A 65 -10.27 -27.07 -2.28
CA VAL A 65 -10.07 -27.91 -1.09
C VAL A 65 -11.36 -28.65 -0.72
N ASP A 66 -12.51 -28.11 -1.14
CA ASP A 66 -13.82 -28.63 -0.82
C ASP A 66 -14.76 -28.70 -2.04
N THR A 67 -15.72 -29.63 -2.00
CA THR A 67 -16.71 -29.78 -3.07
C THR A 67 -17.66 -28.58 -3.15
N ALA A 68 -17.85 -27.86 -2.03
CA ALA A 68 -18.67 -26.66 -1.98
C ALA A 68 -17.98 -25.44 -2.61
N LYS A 69 -16.69 -25.54 -2.95
CA LYS A 69 -15.88 -24.45 -3.52
C LYS A 69 -15.89 -23.20 -2.64
N THR A 70 -15.80 -23.39 -1.33
CA THR A 70 -15.62 -22.29 -0.37
C THR A 70 -14.16 -22.04 -0.06
N LYS A 71 -13.28 -23.01 -0.37
CA LYS A 71 -11.84 -22.90 -0.14
C LYS A 71 -11.03 -23.28 -1.37
N LEU A 72 -10.01 -22.48 -1.68
CA LEU A 72 -9.07 -22.70 -2.77
C LEU A 72 -7.65 -22.67 -2.21
N GLN A 73 -6.89 -23.75 -2.39
CA GLN A 73 -5.48 -23.81 -2.02
C GLN A 73 -4.63 -23.32 -3.19
N LEU A 74 -3.80 -22.32 -2.94
CA LEU A 74 -2.74 -21.86 -3.83
C LEU A 74 -1.41 -22.49 -3.40
N THR A 75 -0.59 -22.88 -4.37
CA THR A 75 0.73 -23.46 -4.16
C THR A 75 1.77 -22.69 -4.93
N ASP A 76 2.69 -22.04 -4.22
CA ASP A 76 3.96 -21.59 -4.78
C ASP A 76 4.96 -22.75 -4.63
N SER A 77 5.26 -23.40 -5.74
CA SER A 77 6.17 -24.54 -5.79
C SER A 77 7.60 -24.05 -5.82
N LYS A 78 8.48 -24.65 -5.02
CA LYS A 78 9.90 -24.27 -5.01
C LYS A 78 10.50 -24.34 -6.41
N GLN A 79 11.22 -23.29 -6.78
CA GLN A 79 11.94 -23.19 -8.03
C GLN A 79 13.44 -23.17 -7.78
N THR A 80 14.21 -23.67 -8.76
CA THR A 80 15.67 -23.57 -8.73
C THR A 80 16.10 -22.23 -9.35
N ASP A 81 16.73 -21.36 -8.57
CA ASP A 81 17.24 -20.10 -9.08
C ASP A 81 18.49 -20.26 -9.97
N ALA A 82 18.95 -19.13 -10.53
CA ALA A 82 20.15 -19.08 -11.36
C ALA A 82 21.44 -19.51 -10.64
N GLN A 83 21.41 -19.61 -9.31
CA GLN A 83 22.51 -20.04 -8.45
C GLN A 83 22.36 -21.49 -7.96
N GLY A 84 21.29 -22.20 -8.36
CA GLY A 84 21.03 -23.59 -7.99
C GLY A 84 20.36 -23.75 -6.62
N VAL A 85 19.85 -22.68 -6.02
CA VAL A 85 19.11 -22.71 -4.75
C VAL A 85 17.65 -23.00 -5.04
N ASN A 86 17.07 -23.97 -4.34
CA ASN A 86 15.64 -24.25 -4.41
C ASN A 86 14.92 -23.41 -3.36
N TYR A 87 14.01 -22.54 -3.78
CA TYR A 87 13.17 -21.76 -2.87
C TYR A 87 11.78 -21.50 -3.45
N ALA A 88 10.83 -21.32 -2.56
CA ALA A 88 9.57 -20.65 -2.81
C ALA A 88 9.66 -19.28 -2.11
N ASP A 89 9.26 -18.21 -2.78
CA ASP A 89 9.31 -16.86 -2.20
C ASP A 89 8.01 -16.52 -1.45
N GLY A 90 6.95 -17.31 -1.68
CA GLY A 90 5.64 -17.11 -1.07
C GLY A 90 4.90 -15.91 -1.64
N VAL A 91 5.35 -15.35 -2.77
CA VAL A 91 4.68 -14.24 -3.45
C VAL A 91 3.73 -14.81 -4.48
N PHE A 92 2.46 -14.41 -4.40
CA PHE A 92 1.42 -14.86 -5.33
C PHE A 92 1.03 -13.70 -6.25
N GLU A 93 1.78 -13.50 -7.34
CA GLU A 93 1.65 -12.35 -8.26
C GLU A 93 0.22 -12.10 -8.76
N HIS A 94 -0.60 -13.16 -8.89
CA HIS A 94 -1.98 -13.10 -9.36
C HIS A 94 -3.04 -13.26 -8.25
N LEU A 95 -2.66 -13.02 -6.98
CA LEU A 95 -3.56 -13.15 -5.82
C LEU A 95 -4.88 -12.39 -6.00
N TYR A 96 -4.82 -11.19 -6.57
CA TYR A 96 -6.00 -10.40 -6.88
C TYR A 96 -6.45 -10.59 -8.34
N ASP A 97 -5.55 -10.41 -9.30
CA ASP A 97 -5.87 -10.40 -10.73
C ASP A 97 -6.63 -11.66 -11.21
N TRP A 98 -6.34 -12.83 -10.62
CA TRP A 98 -7.06 -14.08 -10.96
C TRP A 98 -8.04 -14.52 -9.89
N TYR A 99 -7.67 -14.37 -8.62
CA TYR A 99 -8.43 -14.97 -7.52
C TYR A 99 -9.33 -13.96 -6.79
N GLY A 100 -9.20 -12.66 -7.05
CA GLY A 100 -10.05 -11.58 -6.53
C GLY A 100 -11.05 -11.00 -7.53
N LEU A 101 -11.28 -11.65 -8.68
CA LEU A 101 -12.25 -11.19 -9.67
C LEU A 101 -13.69 -11.40 -9.19
N ASP A 102 -14.56 -10.41 -9.35
CA ASP A 102 -16.01 -10.54 -9.07
C ASP A 102 -16.69 -11.65 -9.91
N SER A 103 -16.08 -12.01 -11.05
CA SER A 103 -16.55 -13.12 -11.88
C SER A 103 -16.12 -14.50 -11.38
N PHE A 104 -15.16 -14.57 -10.44
CA PHE A 104 -14.56 -15.79 -9.93
C PHE A 104 -14.86 -16.04 -8.45
N VAL A 105 -14.81 -15.01 -7.58
CA VAL A 105 -15.15 -15.12 -6.16
C VAL A 105 -16.40 -14.27 -5.90
N GLN A 106 -17.47 -14.91 -5.42
CA GLN A 106 -18.80 -14.30 -5.36
C GLN A 106 -19.50 -14.50 -4.02
N ASP A 107 -20.12 -13.43 -3.54
CA ASP A 107 -21.16 -13.47 -2.50
C ASP A 107 -22.37 -12.66 -2.97
N SER A 108 -23.56 -13.21 -2.78
CA SER A 108 -24.78 -12.67 -3.37
C SER A 108 -25.19 -11.36 -2.69
N GLY A 109 -25.14 -10.25 -3.45
CA GLY A 109 -25.45 -8.91 -2.94
C GLY A 109 -24.26 -8.21 -2.30
N TYR A 110 -23.05 -8.71 -2.54
CA TYR A 110 -21.80 -8.13 -2.06
C TYR A 110 -20.74 -8.08 -3.17
N VAL A 111 -19.81 -7.15 -3.03
CA VAL A 111 -18.61 -7.02 -3.86
C VAL A 111 -17.37 -7.40 -3.07
N PHE A 112 -16.41 -8.04 -3.74
CA PHE A 112 -15.14 -8.41 -3.13
C PHE A 112 -14.30 -7.17 -2.83
N THR A 113 -13.73 -7.09 -1.61
CA THR A 113 -12.94 -5.93 -1.13
C THR A 113 -11.49 -6.28 -0.86
N GLY A 114 -11.11 -7.56 -0.96
CA GLY A 114 -9.74 -8.01 -0.79
C GLY A 114 -9.60 -9.25 0.08
N TRP A 115 -8.34 -9.68 0.22
CA TRP A 115 -7.93 -10.82 1.03
C TRP A 115 -7.36 -10.37 2.37
N TYR A 116 -7.82 -10.95 3.46
CA TYR A 116 -7.47 -10.55 4.83
C TYR A 116 -6.94 -11.73 5.63
N THR A 117 -6.10 -11.48 6.63
CA THR A 117 -5.53 -12.53 7.50
C THR A 117 -6.46 -12.96 8.64
N SER A 118 -7.60 -12.28 8.79
CA SER A 118 -8.66 -12.54 9.75
C SER A 118 -9.98 -12.67 8.99
N PRO A 119 -10.92 -13.54 9.40
CA PRO A 119 -12.27 -13.59 8.83
C PRO A 119 -13.18 -12.46 9.31
N ASP A 120 -12.82 -11.86 10.45
CA ASP A 120 -13.56 -10.79 11.10
C ASP A 120 -13.04 -9.43 10.63
N ALA A 121 -13.94 -8.45 10.57
CA ALA A 121 -13.64 -7.07 10.21
C ALA A 121 -12.63 -6.40 11.18
N GLY A 122 -11.94 -5.38 10.68
CA GLY A 122 -10.97 -4.60 11.46
C GLY A 122 -9.52 -4.77 11.02
N GLY A 123 -9.28 -5.49 9.93
CA GLY A 123 -7.97 -5.68 9.34
C GLY A 123 -7.70 -4.75 8.15
N SER A 124 -6.54 -4.93 7.55
CA SER A 124 -6.17 -4.35 6.27
C SER A 124 -5.93 -5.46 5.25
N ALA A 125 -6.27 -5.19 4.00
CA ALA A 125 -6.09 -6.14 2.91
C ALA A 125 -4.60 -6.49 2.73
N VAL A 126 -4.31 -7.77 2.47
CA VAL A 126 -2.98 -8.28 2.17
C VAL A 126 -2.46 -7.62 0.90
N ASP A 127 -1.24 -7.12 0.96
CA ASP A 127 -0.53 -6.55 -0.18
C ASP A 127 -0.24 -7.65 -1.23
N PRO A 128 -0.64 -7.46 -2.50
CA PRO A 128 -0.42 -8.44 -3.57
C PRO A 128 1.05 -8.82 -3.80
N SER A 129 1.98 -7.95 -3.40
CA SER A 129 3.43 -8.16 -3.51
C SER A 129 4.06 -8.78 -2.25
N SER A 130 3.30 -8.92 -1.17
CA SER A 130 3.81 -9.46 0.09
C SER A 130 4.00 -10.97 0.05
N ALA A 131 5.13 -11.43 0.58
CA ALA A 131 5.40 -12.85 0.76
C ALA A 131 4.54 -13.42 1.90
N LEU A 132 3.84 -14.51 1.61
CA LEU A 132 3.02 -15.25 2.56
C LEU A 132 3.78 -16.45 3.14
N GLN A 133 3.38 -16.86 4.34
CA GLN A 133 3.95 -18.03 5.01
C GLN A 133 3.18 -19.29 4.65
N ASP A 134 3.87 -20.42 4.58
CA ASP A 134 3.23 -21.73 4.41
C ASP A 134 2.16 -21.97 5.49
N GLY A 135 1.00 -22.49 5.07
CA GLY A 135 -0.16 -22.73 5.92
C GLY A 135 -1.01 -21.49 6.23
N THR A 136 -0.69 -20.31 5.67
CA THR A 136 -1.52 -19.11 5.84
C THR A 136 -2.92 -19.34 5.27
N THR A 137 -3.94 -18.88 5.99
CA THR A 137 -5.31 -18.77 5.46
C THR A 137 -5.66 -17.30 5.29
N LEU A 138 -6.13 -16.94 4.11
CA LEU A 138 -6.67 -15.63 3.81
C LEU A 138 -8.19 -15.74 3.64
N TYR A 139 -8.90 -14.70 4.04
CA TYR A 139 -10.34 -14.62 4.04
C TYR A 139 -10.79 -13.51 3.11
N ALA A 140 -11.74 -13.80 2.23
CA ALA A 140 -12.38 -12.77 1.43
C ALA A 140 -13.21 -11.86 2.34
N HIS A 141 -13.10 -10.55 2.16
CA HIS A 141 -14.01 -9.60 2.79
C HIS A 141 -14.91 -8.95 1.75
N TRP A 142 -16.09 -8.54 2.22
CA TRP A 142 -17.23 -8.22 1.37
C TRP A 142 -17.85 -6.88 1.75
N ALA A 143 -18.03 -5.99 0.80
CA ALA A 143 -18.86 -4.80 0.95
C ALA A 143 -20.24 -5.05 0.34
N VAL A 144 -21.29 -4.49 0.93
CA VAL A 144 -22.64 -4.59 0.37
C VAL A 144 -22.65 -3.90 -0.99
N ASP A 145 -23.19 -4.59 -2.00
CA ASP A 145 -23.45 -4.06 -3.34
C ASP A 145 -24.66 -3.12 -3.25
N TYR A 146 -24.41 -1.82 -3.02
CA TYR A 146 -25.46 -0.80 -2.95
C TYR A 146 -25.75 -0.27 -4.35
N THR A 147 -26.99 0.15 -4.61
CA THR A 147 -27.32 0.83 -5.88
C THR A 147 -26.69 2.24 -6.01
N ASP A 148 -25.94 2.69 -5.02
CA ASP A 148 -25.18 3.94 -4.99
C ASP A 148 -23.71 3.61 -4.68
N GLU A 149 -22.89 3.59 -5.73
CA GLU A 149 -21.46 3.22 -5.71
C GLU A 149 -20.64 4.06 -4.71
N SER A 150 -21.16 5.22 -4.26
CA SER A 150 -20.44 6.06 -3.31
C SER A 150 -20.35 5.49 -1.89
N GLU A 151 -21.09 4.44 -1.56
CA GLU A 151 -21.09 3.81 -0.23
C GLU A 151 -20.34 2.46 -0.15
N GLU A 152 -19.76 1.95 -1.24
CA GLU A 152 -19.10 0.64 -1.27
C GLU A 152 -17.60 0.70 -0.88
N GLY A 153 -17.07 1.90 -0.60
CA GLY A 153 -15.64 2.12 -0.48
C GLY A 153 -15.20 3.55 -0.17
N VAL A 154 -13.90 3.80 -0.25
CA VAL A 154 -13.25 5.10 0.00
C VAL A 154 -12.81 5.71 -1.32
N THR A 155 -13.05 7.00 -1.51
CA THR A 155 -12.61 7.73 -2.71
C THR A 155 -11.44 8.66 -2.39
N PHE A 156 -10.36 8.54 -3.14
CA PHE A 156 -9.22 9.46 -3.17
C PHE A 156 -9.36 10.42 -4.35
N ASN A 157 -9.48 11.71 -4.07
CA ASN A 157 -9.41 12.75 -5.09
C ASN A 157 -7.94 13.17 -5.29
N LEU A 158 -7.43 12.94 -6.50
CA LEU A 158 -6.04 13.21 -6.86
C LEU A 158 -5.80 14.67 -7.30
N LEU A 159 -6.89 15.45 -7.41
CA LEU A 159 -6.83 16.85 -7.79
C LEU A 159 -6.68 17.77 -6.58
N TYR A 160 -5.71 18.67 -6.67
CA TYR A 160 -5.50 19.73 -5.71
C TYR A 160 -6.05 21.07 -6.24
N GLY A 161 -6.88 21.74 -5.43
CA GLY A 161 -7.50 23.02 -5.77
C GLY A 161 -6.65 24.23 -5.37
N GLN A 162 -6.47 25.16 -6.29
CA GLN A 162 -5.92 26.51 -6.06
C GLN A 162 -6.88 27.57 -6.60
N GLU A 163 -6.70 28.85 -6.24
CA GLU A 163 -7.54 29.94 -6.74
C GLU A 163 -7.67 29.90 -8.27
N GLY A 164 -8.85 29.50 -8.76
CA GLY A 164 -9.18 29.45 -10.18
C GLY A 164 -8.67 28.23 -10.98
N HIS A 165 -7.95 27.27 -10.37
CA HIS A 165 -7.35 26.14 -11.07
C HIS A 165 -7.33 24.84 -10.26
N THR A 166 -7.44 23.69 -10.94
CA THR A 166 -7.25 22.34 -10.36
C THR A 166 -6.15 21.61 -11.12
N THR A 167 -5.23 20.94 -10.41
CA THR A 167 -4.17 20.13 -11.02
C THR A 167 -4.08 18.76 -10.36
N LYS A 168 -3.72 17.73 -11.13
CA LYS A 168 -3.44 16.38 -10.60
C LYS A 168 -2.02 16.36 -10.08
N VAL A 169 -1.86 15.96 -8.82
CA VAL A 169 -0.57 15.99 -8.10
C VAL A 169 -0.11 14.61 -7.60
N VAL A 170 -0.96 13.59 -7.73
CA VAL A 170 -0.64 12.18 -7.39
C VAL A 170 -0.94 11.30 -8.59
N LYS A 171 -0.09 10.31 -8.84
CA LYS A 171 -0.35 9.28 -9.84
C LYS A 171 -1.45 8.34 -9.34
N GLU A 172 -2.18 7.81 -10.31
CA GLU A 172 -3.07 6.68 -10.08
C GLU A 172 -2.27 5.38 -9.96
N ILE A 173 -2.87 4.37 -9.33
CA ILE A 173 -2.28 3.05 -9.11
C ILE A 173 -3.25 1.95 -9.59
N ASP A 174 -2.71 0.79 -9.98
CA ASP A 174 -3.48 -0.42 -10.33
C ASP A 174 -2.79 -1.68 -9.75
N PRO A 175 -2.63 -1.76 -8.42
CA PRO A 175 -1.84 -2.80 -7.76
C PRO A 175 -2.48 -4.19 -7.79
N ASP A 176 -3.78 -4.29 -8.04
CA ASP A 176 -4.60 -5.50 -7.95
C ASP A 176 -5.10 -6.00 -9.33
N GLY A 177 -4.67 -5.35 -10.41
CA GLY A 177 -4.98 -5.74 -11.79
C GLY A 177 -6.47 -5.72 -12.11
N ALA A 178 -7.01 -6.86 -12.55
CA ALA A 178 -8.40 -6.95 -12.98
C ALA A 178 -9.41 -7.10 -11.83
N ALA A 179 -8.97 -7.21 -10.56
CA ALA A 179 -9.87 -7.36 -9.40
C ALA A 179 -10.71 -6.11 -9.11
N LYS A 180 -10.18 -4.92 -9.41
CA LYS A 180 -10.85 -3.62 -9.20
C LYS A 180 -11.30 -3.37 -7.77
N VAL A 181 -10.57 -3.95 -6.81
CA VAL A 181 -10.56 -3.51 -5.40
C VAL A 181 -9.99 -2.10 -5.32
N VAL A 182 -8.92 -1.81 -6.05
CA VAL A 182 -8.38 -0.46 -6.27
C VAL A 182 -8.69 -0.06 -7.71
N ASN A 183 -9.60 0.87 -7.91
CA ASN A 183 -10.11 1.22 -9.23
C ASN A 183 -9.89 2.70 -9.54
N THR A 184 -9.19 2.98 -10.62
CA THR A 184 -8.96 4.34 -11.08
C THR A 184 -10.09 4.79 -12.02
N SER A 185 -10.57 6.02 -11.85
CA SER A 185 -11.58 6.58 -12.75
C SER A 185 -11.06 6.76 -14.17
N TYR A 186 -11.95 6.74 -15.16
CA TYR A 186 -11.58 6.87 -16.58
C TYR A 186 -10.80 8.16 -16.89
N ASP A 187 -11.09 9.25 -16.18
CA ASP A 187 -10.39 10.53 -16.31
C ASP A 187 -9.08 10.59 -15.49
N GLY A 188 -8.76 9.54 -14.74
CA GLY A 188 -7.59 9.45 -13.87
C GLY A 188 -7.60 10.43 -12.70
N ASN A 189 -8.73 11.07 -12.38
CA ASN A 189 -8.78 12.11 -11.34
C ASN A 189 -9.06 11.53 -9.95
N THR A 190 -9.55 10.30 -9.87
CA THR A 190 -9.90 9.65 -8.62
C THR A 190 -9.47 8.20 -8.60
N VAL A 191 -9.16 7.71 -7.40
CA VAL A 191 -8.98 6.28 -7.11
C VAL A 191 -10.05 5.89 -6.10
N TYR A 192 -10.75 4.81 -6.39
CA TYR A 192 -11.78 4.23 -5.55
C TYR A 192 -11.26 2.91 -4.95
N VAL A 193 -11.36 2.76 -3.64
CA VAL A 193 -10.96 1.55 -2.93
C VAL A 193 -12.20 0.92 -2.29
N ARG A 194 -12.59 -0.27 -2.75
CA ARG A 194 -13.68 -1.04 -2.12
C ARG A 194 -13.29 -1.38 -0.68
N LEU A 195 -14.21 -1.19 0.27
CA LEU A 195 -13.90 -1.37 1.69
C LEU A 195 -15.11 -1.91 2.46
N ALA A 196 -14.94 -3.08 3.10
CA ALA A 196 -15.98 -3.65 3.94
C ALA A 196 -16.15 -2.85 5.24
N ASP A 197 -17.30 -3.00 5.90
CA ASP A 197 -17.56 -2.27 7.14
C ASP A 197 -16.61 -2.71 8.26
N GLY A 198 -15.99 -1.75 8.92
CA GLY A 198 -15.04 -1.98 10.00
C GLY A 198 -13.59 -2.18 9.56
N ASP A 199 -13.31 -2.44 8.29
CA ASP A 199 -11.95 -2.61 7.78
C ASP A 199 -11.20 -1.28 7.60
N GLN A 200 -9.89 -1.40 7.50
CA GLN A 200 -8.95 -0.29 7.30
C GLN A 200 -8.36 -0.34 5.90
N VAL A 201 -8.25 0.81 5.25
CA VAL A 201 -7.52 0.93 3.97
C VAL A 201 -6.05 0.55 4.19
N ALA A 202 -5.55 -0.40 3.41
CA ALA A 202 -4.16 -0.83 3.45
C ALA A 202 -3.24 0.16 2.72
N ASP A 203 -1.97 0.25 3.13
CA ASP A 203 -1.00 1.19 2.57
C ASP A 203 -0.84 1.04 1.04
N TRP A 204 -0.84 -0.20 0.53
CA TRP A 204 -0.73 -0.49 -0.92
C TRP A 204 -1.95 -0.04 -1.73
N GLN A 205 -3.10 0.20 -1.08
CA GLN A 205 -4.32 0.68 -1.73
C GLN A 205 -4.34 2.22 -1.82
N VAL A 206 -3.39 2.92 -1.19
CA VAL A 206 -3.33 4.38 -1.15
C VAL A 206 -2.42 4.88 -2.27
N PRO A 207 -2.91 5.80 -3.14
CA PRO A 207 -2.04 6.49 -4.09
C PRO A 207 -0.91 7.21 -3.37
N SER A 208 0.34 6.97 -3.80
CA SER A 208 1.52 7.41 -3.05
C SER A 208 2.60 8.11 -3.88
N GLU A 209 2.48 8.08 -5.21
CA GLU A 209 3.48 8.64 -6.12
C GLU A 209 3.12 10.05 -6.59
N ASP A 210 4.11 10.93 -6.59
CA ASP A 210 3.99 12.32 -7.01
C ASP A 210 3.94 12.48 -8.55
N VAL A 211 3.27 13.54 -9.04
CA VAL A 211 3.25 13.86 -10.48
C VAL A 211 4.38 14.84 -10.82
N PRO A 212 5.43 14.42 -11.54
CA PRO A 212 6.62 15.24 -11.72
C PRO A 212 6.37 16.50 -12.57
N GLY A 213 6.81 17.64 -12.04
CA GLY A 213 6.90 18.90 -12.75
C GLY A 213 5.57 19.64 -12.92
N ASP A 214 4.57 19.29 -12.13
CA ASP A 214 3.28 19.98 -12.01
C ASP A 214 3.38 21.25 -11.12
N GLY A 215 4.49 21.40 -10.40
CA GLY A 215 4.77 22.53 -9.52
C GLY A 215 4.30 22.32 -8.07
N PHE A 216 3.90 21.12 -7.71
CA PHE A 216 3.47 20.74 -6.38
C PHE A 216 4.18 19.47 -5.94
N VAL A 217 4.48 19.35 -4.66
CA VAL A 217 4.99 18.11 -4.09
C VAL A 217 3.84 17.45 -3.36
N PHE A 218 3.51 16.22 -3.74
CA PHE A 218 2.54 15.39 -3.05
C PHE A 218 2.88 15.25 -1.56
N GLY A 219 1.88 15.53 -0.72
CA GLY A 219 1.96 15.54 0.74
C GLY A 219 1.09 14.49 1.41
N GLY A 220 0.57 13.51 0.67
CA GLY A 220 -0.28 12.46 1.22
C GLY A 220 -1.77 12.79 1.26
N PHE A 221 -2.48 12.04 2.09
CA PHE A 221 -3.89 12.22 2.40
C PHE A 221 -4.07 12.26 3.93
N ASP A 222 -4.93 13.15 4.42
CA ASP A 222 -5.34 13.13 5.82
C ASP A 222 -6.43 12.08 6.05
N GLY A 223 -6.49 11.51 7.25
CA GLY A 223 -7.64 10.73 7.69
C GLY A 223 -7.74 9.30 7.14
N VAL A 224 -6.75 8.83 6.37
CA VAL A 224 -6.69 7.48 5.80
C VAL A 224 -6.95 6.39 6.86
N SER A 225 -6.25 6.46 8.00
CA SER A 225 -6.38 5.47 9.09
C SER A 225 -7.74 5.45 9.78
N SER A 226 -8.57 6.47 9.54
CA SER A 226 -9.94 6.56 10.07
C SER A 226 -11.01 6.49 8.98
N ALA A 227 -10.58 6.31 7.72
CA ALA A 227 -11.48 6.27 6.58
C ALA A 227 -12.36 5.03 6.66
N LYS A 228 -13.63 5.23 6.33
CA LYS A 228 -14.65 4.19 6.22
C LYS A 228 -15.33 4.32 4.87
N ARG A 229 -16.10 3.31 4.47
CA ARG A 229 -16.94 3.41 3.27
C ARG A 229 -17.75 4.72 3.23
N GLY A 230 -17.83 5.35 2.06
CA GLY A 230 -18.39 6.70 1.88
C GLY A 230 -17.41 7.85 2.13
N THR A 231 -16.22 7.60 2.68
CA THR A 231 -15.23 8.65 2.93
C THR A 231 -14.63 9.14 1.61
N LYS A 232 -14.53 10.47 1.46
CA LYS A 232 -13.84 11.12 0.35
C LYS A 232 -12.64 11.89 0.88
N LEU A 233 -11.44 11.49 0.48
CA LEU A 233 -10.18 12.09 0.89
C LEU A 233 -9.62 12.96 -0.22
N GLY A 234 -9.32 14.21 0.11
CA GLY A 234 -8.64 15.13 -0.80
C GLY A 234 -7.14 15.02 -0.65
N VAL A 235 -6.43 15.03 -1.76
CA VAL A 235 -4.96 15.10 -1.76
C VAL A 235 -4.45 16.35 -1.03
N LYS A 236 -3.36 16.18 -0.29
CA LYS A 236 -2.52 17.27 0.19
C LYS A 236 -1.33 17.44 -0.72
N ALA A 237 -0.98 18.70 -0.97
CA ALA A 237 0.24 19.04 -1.66
C ALA A 237 0.77 20.39 -1.19
N ASP A 238 2.08 20.54 -1.29
CA ASP A 238 2.80 21.77 -0.99
C ASP A 238 3.31 22.40 -2.29
N LYS A 239 3.41 23.73 -2.33
CA LYS A 239 3.96 24.43 -3.49
C LYS A 239 5.44 24.05 -3.67
N GLY A 240 5.74 23.44 -4.81
CA GLY A 240 7.08 23.04 -5.21
C GLY A 240 7.79 24.12 -6.06
N VAL A 241 9.08 23.89 -6.27
CA VAL A 241 9.89 24.58 -7.27
C VAL A 241 10.22 23.57 -8.36
N ILE A 242 9.92 23.91 -9.61
CA ILE A 242 10.28 23.07 -10.76
C ILE A 242 11.79 23.17 -10.99
N VAL A 243 12.46 22.04 -10.87
CA VAL A 243 13.83 21.83 -11.30
C VAL A 243 13.80 21.25 -12.70
N ASN A 244 14.61 21.82 -13.59
CA ASN A 244 14.70 21.38 -14.98
C ASN A 244 16.16 21.19 -15.35
N PHE A 245 16.57 19.95 -15.51
CA PHE A 245 17.87 19.60 -16.05
C PHE A 245 17.76 19.38 -17.56
N PRO A 246 18.72 19.88 -18.36
CA PRO A 246 18.78 19.53 -19.77
C PRO A 246 18.90 18.00 -19.90
N ALA A 247 18.00 17.41 -20.70
CA ALA A 247 18.04 15.99 -21.01
C ALA A 247 19.34 15.68 -21.77
N THR A 248 20.34 15.14 -21.07
CA THR A 248 21.59 14.66 -21.66
C THR A 248 21.69 13.17 -21.43
N SER A 249 22.17 12.42 -22.42
CA SER A 249 22.29 10.95 -22.34
C SER A 249 23.32 10.43 -21.34
N ARG A 250 23.99 11.31 -20.59
CA ARG A 250 25.08 10.97 -19.67
C ARG A 250 24.64 10.78 -18.22
N TYR A 251 23.44 11.23 -17.87
CA TYR A 251 22.91 11.17 -16.51
C TYR A 251 21.46 10.68 -16.53
N GLN A 252 21.14 9.82 -15.58
CA GLN A 252 19.77 9.47 -15.24
C GLN A 252 19.38 10.29 -14.01
N TYR A 253 18.16 10.82 -14.00
CA TYR A 253 17.65 11.61 -12.89
C TYR A 253 16.66 10.78 -12.12
N TYR A 254 16.75 10.80 -10.80
CA TYR A 254 15.85 10.06 -9.94
C TYR A 254 15.18 11.00 -8.95
N LYS A 255 13.88 10.81 -8.73
CA LYS A 255 13.12 11.39 -7.63
C LYS A 255 12.43 10.25 -6.91
N ASP A 256 12.62 10.19 -5.59
CA ASP A 256 12.02 9.17 -4.73
C ASP A 256 12.28 7.71 -5.20
N GLY A 257 13.45 7.47 -5.80
CA GLY A 257 13.86 6.17 -6.33
C GLY A 257 13.39 5.88 -7.76
N GLU A 258 12.55 6.74 -8.34
CA GLU A 258 12.03 6.58 -9.70
C GLU A 258 12.80 7.40 -10.73
N ASN A 259 13.04 6.83 -11.90
CA ASN A 259 13.69 7.53 -13.00
C ASN A 259 12.74 8.58 -13.61
N ILE A 260 13.17 9.84 -13.60
CA ILE A 260 12.42 10.96 -14.17
C ILE A 260 12.87 11.20 -15.61
N SER A 261 12.02 10.78 -16.55
CA SER A 261 12.22 11.04 -17.98
C SER A 261 12.19 12.55 -18.26
N GLY A 262 13.21 13.05 -18.97
CA GLY A 262 13.29 14.45 -19.39
C GLY A 262 13.86 15.42 -18.36
N GLY A 263 14.25 14.96 -17.16
CA GLY A 263 14.98 15.77 -16.18
C GLY A 263 14.18 16.91 -15.54
N LYS A 264 12.84 16.89 -15.68
CA LYS A 264 11.93 17.88 -15.09
C LYS A 264 11.16 17.25 -13.94
N PHE A 265 11.29 17.83 -12.75
CA PHE A 265 10.55 17.44 -11.54
C PHE A 265 10.40 18.65 -10.62
N ASP A 266 9.50 18.56 -9.66
CA ASP A 266 9.28 19.55 -8.60
C ASP A 266 9.95 19.06 -7.29
N VAL A 267 10.35 20.01 -6.45
CA VAL A 267 10.85 19.76 -5.09
C VAL A 267 10.36 20.82 -4.14
N LEU A 268 10.33 20.51 -2.84
CA LEU A 268 10.05 21.52 -1.82
C LEU A 268 11.12 22.61 -1.85
N ARG A 269 10.71 23.86 -1.61
CA ARG A 269 11.65 24.96 -1.50
C ARG A 269 12.64 24.70 -0.36
N GLY A 270 13.93 24.74 -0.67
CA GLY A 270 15.00 24.46 0.29
C GLY A 270 15.49 23.01 0.31
N ALA A 271 14.93 22.13 -0.54
CA ALA A 271 15.46 20.80 -0.75
C ALA A 271 16.92 20.83 -1.24
N SER A 272 17.73 19.88 -0.78
CA SER A 272 19.11 19.69 -1.23
C SER A 272 19.15 18.64 -2.34
N LEU A 273 19.92 18.92 -3.39
CA LEU A 273 20.14 17.99 -4.50
C LEU A 273 21.50 17.32 -4.28
N THR A 274 21.51 15.99 -4.23
CA THR A 274 22.74 15.19 -4.14
C THR A 274 23.09 14.61 -5.51
N PRO A 275 24.36 14.67 -5.93
CA PRO A 275 24.83 14.04 -7.17
C PRO A 275 24.91 12.51 -7.08
#